data_AF-A0A9P5SM15-F1
#
_entry.id   AF-A0A9P5SM15-F1
#
_cell.length_a   1.000
_cell.length_b   1.000
_cell.length_c   1.000
_cell.angle_alpha   90.00
_cell.angle_beta   90.00
_cell.angle_gamma   90.00
#
_symmetry.space_group_name_H-M   'P 1'
#
loop_
_entity.id
_entity.type
_entity.pdbx_description
1 polymer ?
#
loop_
_entity_poly.entity_id
_entity_poly.type
_entity_poly.pdbx_seq_one_letter_code
_entity_poly.pdbx_strand_id
1 'polypeptide(L)'
;MKFDSPWLYAFQKSIIKEVKVVTDQIIVKGQKQHGFPMRSWKISVVGVGPDGEDQRLPYVDYVEYILHHTFEQPLRKVADYPFLLQEKGWGEFDMKIMFYFVDKSVAPFVLDHDLNFQKNHYEPFKSDMKPSFLKLLAQGARSMSDNEHGGEGSSHKRRRDEAHKEKSKRAKGSRSTDDDSHDSSSAGSGDDEMERVNVKQLATKFQLLQPEDLLELVKLVKANQTPDMYVLEDGEAGEFHIDLKTLGDDLLGTLWQFCERRLDH
;
A
#
# COMPACT_ATOMS: atom_id res chain seq x y z
N MET A 1 -11.54 -51.79 0.26
CA MET A 1 -11.35 -50.50 -0.45
C MET A 1 -10.96 -49.47 0.60
N LYS A 2 -9.71 -49.03 0.58
CA LYS A 2 -9.21 -47.92 1.41
C LYS A 2 -9.05 -46.72 0.48
N PHE A 3 -9.81 -45.67 0.72
CA PHE A 3 -9.53 -44.35 0.15
C PHE A 3 -8.91 -43.53 1.27
N ASP A 4 -7.58 -43.59 1.37
CA ASP A 4 -6.81 -42.62 2.13
C ASP A 4 -6.73 -41.34 1.27
N SER A 5 -7.56 -40.35 1.61
CA SER A 5 -7.54 -39.03 0.98
C SER A 5 -6.37 -38.21 1.57
N PRO A 6 -5.37 -37.77 0.77
CA PRO A 6 -4.19 -37.08 1.28
C PRO A 6 -4.36 -35.56 1.49
N TRP A 7 -5.59 -35.06 1.62
CA TRP A 7 -5.88 -33.61 1.59
C TRP A 7 -6.38 -33.05 2.93
N LEU A 8 -5.77 -33.43 4.04
CA LEU A 8 -5.99 -32.72 5.31
C LEU A 8 -4.94 -31.60 5.48
N TYR A 9 -5.34 -30.40 5.08
CA TYR A 9 -4.91 -29.08 5.57
C TYR A 9 -3.43 -28.92 5.92
N ALA A 10 -2.63 -28.55 4.92
CA ALA A 10 -1.41 -27.80 5.18
C ALA A 10 -1.79 -26.37 5.58
N PHE A 11 -1.81 -26.05 6.87
CA PHE A 11 -1.89 -24.67 7.35
C PHE A 11 -0.67 -23.90 6.82
N GLN A 12 -0.86 -23.08 5.79
CA GLN A 12 0.17 -22.17 5.31
C GLN A 12 0.24 -20.99 6.28
N LYS A 13 1.22 -21.01 7.18
CA LYS A 13 1.50 -19.89 8.09
C LYS A 13 1.75 -18.62 7.28
N SER A 14 0.88 -17.62 7.41
CA SER A 14 1.17 -16.25 7.00
C SER A 14 2.15 -15.62 8.01
N ILE A 15 3.18 -14.93 7.53
CA ILE A 15 4.18 -14.23 8.36
C ILE A 15 4.13 -12.75 8.05
N ILE A 16 3.30 -11.99 8.76
CA ILE A 16 3.29 -10.53 8.63
C ILE A 16 4.63 -9.99 9.15
N LYS A 17 5.28 -9.13 8.37
CA LYS A 17 6.46 -8.38 8.80
C LYS A 17 6.15 -6.90 8.80
N GLU A 18 6.50 -6.28 9.90
CA GLU A 18 6.27 -4.87 10.14
C GLU A 18 7.52 -4.07 9.75
N VAL A 19 7.30 -2.87 9.24
CA VAL A 19 8.36 -1.92 8.92
C VAL A 19 8.08 -0.60 9.62
N LYS A 20 9.14 0.08 10.03
CA LYS A 20 9.08 1.47 10.49
C LYS A 20 9.95 2.34 9.61
N VAL A 21 9.44 3.53 9.32
CA VAL A 21 10.20 4.60 8.69
C VAL A 21 10.73 5.48 9.81
N VAL A 22 12.04 5.69 9.88
CA VAL A 22 12.66 6.54 10.89
C VAL A 22 13.12 7.81 10.21
N THR A 23 12.53 8.94 10.63
CA THR A 23 12.83 10.25 10.06
C THR A 23 13.43 11.15 11.12
N ASP A 24 14.61 11.70 10.84
CA ASP A 24 15.21 12.76 11.64
C ASP A 24 15.41 14.02 10.79
N GLN A 25 15.31 15.18 11.42
CA GLN A 25 15.60 16.46 10.78
C GLN A 25 16.22 17.45 11.76
N ILE A 26 17.02 18.37 11.21
CA ILE A 26 17.58 19.50 11.93
C ILE A 26 17.62 20.76 11.05
N ILE A 27 17.35 21.92 11.66
CA ILE A 27 17.53 23.22 11.00
C ILE A 27 19.03 23.45 10.74
N VAL A 28 19.36 23.77 9.49
CA VAL A 28 20.70 24.19 9.11
C VAL A 28 20.87 25.66 9.44
N LYS A 29 21.71 25.96 10.44
CA LYS A 29 21.93 27.33 10.92
C LYS A 29 22.40 28.24 9.79
N GLY A 30 21.78 29.42 9.68
CA GLY A 30 22.14 30.47 8.73
C GLY A 30 21.67 30.23 7.29
N GLN A 31 21.07 29.08 6.97
CA GLN A 31 20.56 28.79 5.62
C GLN A 31 19.04 28.98 5.57
N LYS A 32 18.59 29.80 4.63
CA LYS A 32 17.17 30.04 4.38
C LYS A 32 16.88 30.02 2.89
N GLN A 33 15.69 29.56 2.52
CA GLN A 33 15.16 29.63 1.17
C GLN A 33 13.71 30.15 1.23
N HIS A 34 13.41 31.17 0.43
CA HIS A 34 12.12 31.88 0.48
C HIS A 34 11.70 32.37 1.89
N GLY A 35 12.69 32.69 2.75
CA GLY A 35 12.45 33.12 4.13
C GLY A 35 12.30 31.98 5.15
N PHE A 36 12.12 30.74 4.68
CA PHE A 36 12.00 29.55 5.52
C PHE A 36 13.38 28.96 5.86
N PRO A 37 13.57 28.40 7.07
CA PRO A 37 14.81 27.73 7.44
C PRO A 37 15.02 26.48 6.57
N MET A 38 16.24 26.33 6.04
CA MET A 38 16.64 25.07 5.42
C MET A 38 16.81 24.00 6.50
N ARG A 39 16.41 22.77 6.19
CA ARG A 39 16.59 21.61 7.06
C ARG A 39 17.42 20.56 6.37
N SER A 40 18.24 19.88 7.15
CA SER A 40 18.85 18.61 6.76
C SER A 40 18.00 17.52 7.37
N TRP A 41 17.48 16.64 6.53
CA TRP A 41 16.66 15.52 6.96
C TRP A 41 17.26 14.21 6.47
N LYS A 42 16.99 13.14 7.22
CA LYS A 42 17.36 11.78 6.85
C LYS A 42 16.17 10.86 7.10
N ILE A 43 15.98 9.90 6.21
CA ILE A 43 14.94 8.89 6.27
C ILE A 43 15.63 7.53 6.15
N SER A 44 15.29 6.62 7.05
CA SER A 44 15.73 5.23 6.98
C SER A 44 14.53 4.30 7.18
N VAL A 45 14.68 3.07 6.72
CA VAL A 45 13.63 2.05 6.78
C VAL A 45 14.21 0.80 7.41
N VAL A 46 13.55 0.33 8.47
CA VAL A 46 13.96 -0.87 9.20
C VAL A 46 12.75 -1.77 9.42
N GLY A 47 13.00 -3.07 9.55
CA GLY A 47 11.99 -4.01 10.01
C GLY A 47 11.80 -3.88 11.52
N VAL A 48 10.63 -4.32 12.00
CA VAL A 48 10.35 -4.42 13.43
C VAL A 48 10.35 -5.90 13.80
N GLY A 49 11.17 -6.26 14.79
CA GLY A 49 11.24 -7.60 15.34
C GLY A 49 10.16 -7.87 16.39
N PRO A 50 10.07 -9.12 16.90
CA PRO A 50 9.03 -9.53 17.84
C PRO A 50 8.97 -8.72 19.13
N ASP A 51 10.11 -8.17 19.58
CA ASP A 51 10.24 -7.40 20.81
C ASP A 51 10.30 -5.88 20.52
N GLY A 52 9.97 -5.47 19.29
CA GLY A 52 10.01 -4.08 18.83
C GLY A 52 11.40 -3.59 18.41
N GLU A 53 12.39 -4.48 18.35
CA GLU A 53 13.77 -4.17 17.98
C GLU A 53 13.94 -3.99 16.46
N ASP A 54 14.94 -3.20 16.07
CA ASP A 54 15.26 -2.99 14.66
C ASP A 54 15.75 -4.30 14.01
N GLN A 55 15.05 -4.74 12.98
CA GLN A 55 15.37 -5.93 12.20
C GLN A 55 15.81 -5.57 10.78
N ARG A 56 16.78 -6.33 10.26
CA ARG A 56 17.21 -6.26 8.85
C ARG A 56 16.06 -6.72 7.93
N LEU A 57 16.05 -6.20 6.71
CA LEU A 57 15.06 -6.53 5.68
C LEU A 57 15.73 -7.29 4.52
N PRO A 58 16.25 -8.53 4.72
CA PRO A 58 17.07 -9.23 3.72
C PRO A 58 16.31 -9.61 2.43
N TYR A 59 14.98 -9.52 2.46
CA TYR A 59 14.09 -9.78 1.33
C TYR A 59 13.86 -8.54 0.44
N VAL A 60 14.27 -7.35 0.90
CA VAL A 60 14.24 -6.11 0.12
C VAL A 60 15.58 -5.99 -0.60
N ASP A 61 15.53 -5.85 -1.93
CA ASP A 61 16.72 -5.61 -2.77
C ASP A 61 17.11 -4.13 -2.71
N TYR A 62 16.14 -3.24 -2.89
CA TYR A 62 16.32 -1.80 -2.76
C TYR A 62 15.00 -1.09 -2.52
N VAL A 63 15.07 0.18 -2.12
CA VAL A 63 13.91 1.07 -2.11
C VAL A 63 14.10 2.22 -3.09
N GLU A 64 13.00 2.74 -3.62
CA GLU A 64 12.96 4.00 -4.36
C GLU A 64 12.13 5.03 -3.59
N TYR A 65 12.76 6.15 -3.25
CA TYR A 65 12.08 7.32 -2.70
C TYR A 65 11.62 8.21 -3.86
N ILE A 66 10.33 8.52 -3.92
CA ILE A 66 9.76 9.47 -4.87
C ILE A 66 9.58 10.81 -4.16
N LEU A 67 10.58 11.67 -4.30
CA LEU A 67 10.62 13.00 -3.70
C LEU A 67 9.72 13.99 -4.46
N HIS A 68 9.48 15.15 -3.85
CA HIS A 68 8.80 16.25 -4.51
C HIS A 68 9.53 16.68 -5.80
N HIS A 69 8.77 17.09 -6.82
CA HIS A 69 9.31 17.40 -8.16
C HIS A 69 10.32 18.57 -8.20
N THR A 70 10.46 19.32 -7.11
CA THR A 70 11.44 20.41 -6.98
C THR A 70 12.86 19.92 -6.69
N PHE A 71 13.03 18.66 -6.27
CA PHE A 71 14.35 18.07 -6.10
C PHE A 71 14.96 17.71 -7.44
N GLU A 72 16.27 17.89 -7.58
CA GLU A 72 17.01 17.30 -8.69
C GLU A 72 16.97 15.78 -8.57
N GLN A 73 16.59 15.10 -9.66
CA GLN A 73 16.38 13.65 -9.72
C GLN A 73 15.46 13.17 -8.58
N PRO A 74 14.15 13.46 -8.63
CA PRO A 74 13.25 13.21 -7.50
C PRO A 74 13.08 11.72 -7.18
N LEU A 75 13.37 10.81 -8.11
CA LEU A 75 13.39 9.36 -7.85
C LEU A 75 14.78 8.93 -7.38
N ARG A 76 14.89 8.47 -6.13
CA ARG A 76 16.16 8.07 -5.50
C ARG A 76 16.15 6.59 -5.16
N LYS A 77 17.00 5.82 -5.83
CA LYS A 77 17.19 4.39 -5.56
C LYS A 77 18.27 4.19 -4.49
N VAL A 78 17.94 3.45 -3.43
CA VAL A 78 18.86 3.13 -2.33
C VAL A 78 18.81 1.62 -2.05
N ALA A 79 19.94 0.93 -2.19
CA ALA A 79 20.05 -0.51 -2.00
C ALA A 79 20.64 -0.90 -0.62
N ASP A 80 21.52 -0.05 -0.08
CA ASP A 80 22.19 -0.35 1.18
C ASP A 80 21.25 -0.16 2.37
N TYR A 81 20.99 -1.22 3.13
CA TYR A 81 20.27 -1.14 4.41
C TYR A 81 21.04 -0.23 5.40
N PRO A 82 20.38 0.67 6.16
CA PRO A 82 18.93 0.77 6.42
C PRO A 82 18.18 1.65 5.41
N PHE A 83 18.59 1.60 4.16
CA PHE A 83 18.01 2.34 3.05
C PHE A 83 18.08 3.84 3.27
N LEU A 84 19.18 4.31 3.86
CA LEU A 84 19.33 5.68 4.31
C LEU A 84 19.31 6.67 3.12
N LEU A 85 18.31 7.54 3.10
CA LEU A 85 18.27 8.73 2.26
C LEU A 85 18.60 9.95 3.13
N GLN A 86 19.45 10.86 2.62
CA GLN A 86 19.75 12.13 3.26
C GLN A 86 19.62 13.26 2.26
N GLU A 87 18.98 14.36 2.67
CA GLU A 87 18.71 15.49 1.79
C GLU A 87 18.55 16.79 2.56
N LYS A 88 18.48 17.90 1.80
CA LYS A 88 18.17 19.23 2.35
C LYS A 88 16.97 19.86 1.66
N GLY A 89 16.09 20.45 2.44
CA GLY A 89 14.92 21.15 1.93
C GLY A 89 14.31 22.09 2.97
N TRP A 90 13.51 23.03 2.51
CA TRP A 90 12.78 23.98 3.36
C TRP A 90 11.30 23.59 3.54
N GLY A 91 10.76 22.76 2.65
CA GLY A 91 9.34 22.40 2.59
C GLY A 91 9.05 20.98 3.07
N GLU A 92 7.84 20.81 3.59
CA GLU A 92 7.22 19.54 3.95
C GLU A 92 6.46 18.98 2.74
N PHE A 93 6.36 17.66 2.62
CA PHE A 93 5.63 17.02 1.52
C PHE A 93 5.38 15.53 1.77
N ASP A 94 4.33 15.01 1.14
CA ASP A 94 4.09 13.58 1.02
C ASP A 94 4.99 12.95 -0.05
N MET A 95 5.62 11.83 0.29
CA MET A 95 6.43 11.02 -0.63
C MET A 95 5.97 9.57 -0.65
N LYS A 96 6.38 8.84 -1.69
CA LYS A 96 6.22 7.38 -1.76
C LYS A 96 7.56 6.71 -1.60
N ILE A 97 7.60 5.67 -0.76
CA ILE A 97 8.73 4.76 -0.59
C ILE A 97 8.32 3.44 -1.24
N MET A 98 8.94 3.11 -2.37
CA MET A 98 8.66 1.89 -3.12
C MET A 98 9.71 0.83 -2.80
N PHE A 99 9.26 -0.30 -2.25
CA PHE A 99 10.11 -1.43 -1.91
C PHE A 99 10.17 -2.40 -3.10
N TYR A 100 11.37 -2.67 -3.57
CA TYR A 100 11.64 -3.67 -4.58
C TYR A 100 12.29 -4.89 -3.91
N PHE A 101 11.71 -6.06 -4.14
CA PHE A 101 12.14 -7.29 -3.47
C PHE A 101 13.24 -7.99 -4.25
N VAL A 102 13.98 -8.86 -3.54
CA VAL A 102 14.97 -9.75 -4.14
C VAL A 102 14.30 -10.68 -5.15
N ASP A 103 13.13 -11.22 -4.80
CA ASP A 103 12.28 -11.96 -5.73
C ASP A 103 11.53 -11.00 -6.65
N LYS A 104 11.92 -11.00 -7.93
CA LYS A 104 11.35 -10.12 -8.98
C LYS A 104 9.93 -10.51 -9.40
N SER A 105 9.41 -11.66 -8.97
CA SER A 105 8.01 -12.03 -9.19
C SER A 105 7.06 -11.32 -8.23
N VAL A 106 7.57 -10.80 -7.11
CA VAL A 106 6.78 -10.04 -6.14
C VAL A 106 6.67 -8.60 -6.63
N ALA A 107 5.42 -8.13 -6.77
CA ALA A 107 5.14 -6.75 -7.12
C ALA A 107 5.73 -5.79 -6.07
N PRO A 108 6.27 -4.62 -6.47
CA PRO A 108 6.76 -3.63 -5.53
C PRO A 108 5.70 -3.20 -4.53
N PHE A 109 6.11 -3.04 -3.27
CA PHE A 109 5.24 -2.52 -2.22
C PHE A 109 5.40 -1.00 -2.12
N VAL A 110 4.29 -0.27 -2.00
CA VAL A 110 4.29 1.20 -1.95
C VAL A 110 3.85 1.64 -0.56
N LEU A 111 4.69 2.44 0.09
CA LEU A 111 4.43 3.03 1.39
C LEU A 111 4.43 4.55 1.28
N ASP A 112 3.33 5.18 1.66
CA ASP A 112 3.26 6.64 1.75
C ASP A 112 4.02 7.13 3.00
N HIS A 113 4.69 8.27 2.91
CA HIS A 113 5.38 8.89 4.03
C HIS A 113 5.23 10.41 3.98
N ASP A 114 4.75 11.00 5.07
CA ASP A 114 4.69 12.45 5.24
C ASP A 114 6.02 12.94 5.83
N LEU A 115 6.80 13.68 5.03
CA LEU A 115 7.95 14.41 5.52
C LEU A 115 7.50 15.74 6.10
N ASN A 116 7.43 15.82 7.43
CA ASN A 116 7.09 17.04 8.15
C ASN A 116 8.14 17.41 9.19
N PHE A 117 8.03 18.61 9.73
CA PHE A 117 8.99 19.21 10.64
C PHE A 117 8.41 19.53 12.01
N GLN A 118 7.29 18.90 12.38
CA GLN A 118 6.66 19.06 13.69
C GLN A 118 7.55 18.56 14.82
N LYS A 119 8.30 17.47 14.57
CA LYS A 119 9.29 16.90 15.49
C LYS A 119 10.65 16.79 14.80
N ASN A 120 11.72 16.79 15.58
CA ASN A 120 13.06 16.51 15.06
C ASN A 120 13.28 15.03 14.74
N HIS A 121 12.45 14.16 15.33
CA HIS A 121 12.50 12.72 15.15
C HIS A 121 11.08 12.16 15.23
N TYR A 122 10.73 11.24 14.34
CA TYR A 122 9.48 10.49 14.40
C TYR A 122 9.58 9.16 13.64
N GLU A 123 8.84 8.16 14.13
CA GLU A 123 8.83 6.80 13.60
C GLU A 123 7.39 6.34 13.34
N PRO A 124 6.74 6.77 12.24
CA PRO A 124 5.39 6.33 11.94
C PRO A 124 5.41 4.83 11.64
N PHE A 125 4.74 4.06 12.49
CA PHE A 125 4.55 2.63 12.33
C PHE A 125 3.60 2.35 11.16
N LYS A 126 3.95 1.40 10.28
CA LYS A 126 3.10 0.97 9.16
C LYS A 126 3.21 -0.54 8.93
N SER A 127 2.12 -1.25 9.20
CA SER A 127 2.01 -2.71 9.09
C SER A 127 1.09 -3.09 7.93
N ASP A 128 1.60 -3.27 6.71
CA ASP A 128 0.80 -3.84 5.60
C ASP A 128 1.67 -4.35 4.44
N MET A 129 2.50 -5.37 4.64
CA MET A 129 3.20 -6.04 3.52
C MET A 129 2.34 -7.21 2.98
N LYS A 130 1.90 -7.12 1.71
CA LYS A 130 0.90 -8.01 1.07
C LYS A 130 1.23 -9.52 1.09
N PRO A 131 0.24 -10.43 0.93
CA PRO A 131 0.44 -11.89 1.01
C PRO A 131 1.45 -12.53 0.04
N SER A 132 1.67 -11.97 -1.15
CA SER A 132 2.67 -12.48 -2.12
C SER A 132 4.10 -12.44 -1.59
N PHE A 133 4.36 -11.54 -0.63
CA PHE A 133 5.62 -11.38 0.07
C PHE A 133 5.86 -12.48 1.13
N LEU A 134 4.81 -13.17 1.60
CA LEU A 134 4.89 -14.21 2.64
C LEU A 134 5.58 -15.50 2.15
N LYS A 135 5.44 -15.80 0.86
CA LYS A 135 6.10 -16.95 0.22
C LYS A 135 7.62 -16.83 0.25
N LEU A 136 8.14 -15.60 0.25
CA LEU A 136 9.57 -15.29 0.28
C LEU A 136 10.17 -15.41 1.69
N LEU A 137 9.43 -15.02 2.73
CA LEU A 137 9.85 -15.15 4.13
C LEU A 137 10.01 -16.60 4.58
N ALA A 138 9.11 -17.48 4.14
CA ALA A 138 9.19 -18.91 4.44
C ALA A 138 10.43 -19.60 3.83
N GLN A 139 11.02 -19.01 2.78
CA GLN A 139 12.22 -19.52 2.12
C GLN A 139 13.51 -18.96 2.75
N GLY A 140 13.50 -17.70 3.22
CA GLY A 140 14.64 -17.08 3.90
C GLY A 140 15.03 -17.74 5.24
N ALA A 141 14.07 -18.36 5.93
CA ALA A 141 14.32 -19.10 7.18
C ALA A 141 15.03 -20.45 6.98
N ARG A 142 15.15 -20.95 5.73
CA ARG A 142 15.79 -22.23 5.43
C ARG A 142 17.25 -22.11 4.99
N SER A 143 17.79 -20.91 4.89
CA SER A 143 19.16 -20.67 4.40
C SER A 143 20.15 -20.30 5.51
N MET A 144 19.98 -20.87 6.72
CA MET A 144 21.03 -20.99 7.75
C MET A 144 21.01 -22.40 8.35
N SER A 145 21.19 -23.40 7.50
CA SER A 145 21.75 -24.71 7.84
C SER A 145 22.34 -25.25 6.54
N ASP A 146 23.55 -25.80 6.67
CA ASP A 146 24.30 -26.55 5.65
C ASP A 146 25.20 -25.69 4.74
N ASN A 147 26.34 -25.35 5.33
CA ASN A 147 27.61 -25.25 4.64
C ASN A 147 28.07 -26.67 4.27
N GLU A 148 28.27 -26.98 2.98
CA GLU A 148 29.57 -27.40 2.43
C GLU A 148 29.50 -28.02 1.01
N HIS A 149 30.48 -27.58 0.20
CA HIS A 149 31.17 -28.26 -0.91
C HIS A 149 30.52 -28.43 -2.29
N GLY A 150 31.08 -27.66 -3.25
CA GLY A 150 31.93 -28.26 -4.29
C GLY A 150 31.45 -28.20 -5.74
N GLY A 151 32.32 -27.70 -6.63
CA GLY A 151 32.47 -28.27 -7.98
C GLY A 151 31.97 -27.45 -9.18
N GLU A 152 32.86 -26.61 -9.70
CA GLU A 152 33.24 -26.44 -11.11
C GLU A 152 32.26 -26.75 -12.27
N GLY A 153 32.08 -25.73 -13.13
CA GLY A 153 32.45 -25.80 -14.54
C GLY A 153 31.51 -26.49 -15.53
N SER A 154 30.92 -25.72 -16.46
CA SER A 154 31.29 -25.77 -17.88
C SER A 154 30.39 -24.88 -18.74
N SER A 155 31.04 -24.26 -19.72
CA SER A 155 30.51 -23.39 -20.74
C SER A 155 29.75 -24.14 -21.84
N HIS A 156 28.69 -23.53 -22.39
CA HIS A 156 28.38 -23.67 -23.81
C HIS A 156 27.82 -22.36 -24.39
N LYS A 157 28.09 -22.21 -25.68
CA LYS A 157 28.21 -21.01 -26.50
C LYS A 157 27.20 -21.11 -27.65
N ARG A 158 26.85 -19.95 -28.25
CA ARG A 158 26.16 -19.69 -29.55
C ARG A 158 24.64 -19.46 -29.40
N ARG A 159 23.96 -18.53 -30.08
CA ARG A 159 24.24 -17.62 -31.23
C ARG A 159 23.04 -16.62 -31.31
N ARG A 160 23.28 -15.30 -31.37
CA ARG A 160 22.95 -14.31 -32.43
C ARG A 160 21.72 -14.56 -33.33
N ASP A 161 20.79 -13.58 -33.38
CA ASP A 161 20.37 -12.73 -34.54
C ASP A 161 19.16 -11.84 -34.11
N GLU A 162 19.32 -10.51 -33.98
CA GLU A 162 18.84 -9.41 -34.88
C GLU A 162 17.36 -9.51 -35.30
N ALA A 163 16.46 -8.71 -34.70
CA ALA A 163 16.03 -7.36 -35.09
C ALA A 163 14.80 -7.36 -36.04
N HIS A 164 13.69 -6.73 -35.64
CA HIS A 164 12.92 -5.84 -36.51
C HIS A 164 11.95 -4.94 -35.74
N LYS A 165 11.84 -3.73 -36.29
CA LYS A 165 11.18 -2.51 -35.85
C LYS A 165 9.94 -2.29 -36.72
N GLU A 166 8.97 -1.54 -36.18
CA GLU A 166 7.95 -0.66 -36.82
C GLU A 166 6.55 -0.89 -36.22
N LYS A 167 5.90 0.06 -35.53
CA LYS A 167 5.36 1.40 -35.93
C LYS A 167 4.46 1.35 -37.18
N SER A 168 3.15 1.41 -36.96
CA SER A 168 2.21 1.99 -37.92
C SER A 168 1.13 2.82 -37.21
N LYS A 169 1.20 4.13 -37.41
CA LYS A 169 0.11 5.10 -37.24
C LYS A 169 -0.63 5.24 -38.58
N ARG A 170 -1.95 5.41 -38.56
CA ARG A 170 -2.80 6.10 -39.57
C ARG A 170 -4.01 6.64 -38.80
N ALA A 171 -4.20 7.96 -38.68
CA ALA A 171 -4.77 8.91 -39.66
C ALA A 171 -6.24 8.56 -39.95
N LYS A 172 -7.23 9.46 -40.07
CA LYS A 172 -7.34 10.91 -40.24
C LYS A 172 -8.86 11.19 -40.18
N GLY A 173 -9.31 12.36 -39.73
CA GLY A 173 -10.73 12.71 -39.88
C GLY A 173 -11.12 14.02 -39.23
N SER A 174 -10.77 15.14 -39.88
CA SER A 174 -11.28 16.47 -39.60
C SER A 174 -12.75 16.59 -40.02
N ARG A 175 -13.58 17.29 -39.23
CA ARG A 175 -14.57 18.25 -39.73
C ARG A 175 -15.11 19.11 -38.57
N SER A 176 -14.92 20.40 -38.75
CA SER A 176 -15.51 21.53 -38.04
C SER A 176 -16.98 21.72 -38.39
N THR A 177 -17.78 22.22 -37.45
CA THR A 177 -18.83 23.24 -37.68
C THR A 177 -19.21 23.85 -36.34
N ASP A 178 -19.10 25.17 -36.27
CA ASP A 178 -19.71 26.06 -35.29
C ASP A 178 -21.23 25.99 -35.40
N ASP A 179 -21.95 26.04 -34.27
CA ASP A 179 -23.30 26.63 -34.20
C ASP A 179 -23.59 27.03 -32.74
N ASP A 180 -23.78 28.34 -32.55
CA ASP A 180 -24.27 28.98 -31.35
C ASP A 180 -25.79 28.75 -31.23
N SER A 181 -26.33 28.60 -30.01
CA SER A 181 -27.28 29.58 -29.45
C SER A 181 -28.18 29.07 -28.30
N HIS A 182 -28.47 30.03 -27.42
CA HIS A 182 -29.62 30.18 -26.50
C HIS A 182 -29.62 29.51 -25.12
N ASP A 183 -29.14 30.30 -24.15
CA ASP A 183 -29.91 30.90 -23.04
C ASP A 183 -31.26 30.24 -22.66
N SER A 184 -31.34 29.73 -21.43
CA SER A 184 -32.34 30.22 -20.46
C SER A 184 -32.07 29.68 -19.07
N SER A 185 -32.05 30.61 -18.12
CA SER A 185 -32.07 30.38 -16.68
C SER A 185 -33.31 29.59 -16.23
N SER A 186 -33.14 28.59 -15.37
CA SER A 186 -34.14 28.27 -14.36
C SER A 186 -33.48 27.78 -13.08
N ALA A 187 -33.78 28.49 -11.98
CA ALA A 187 -33.48 28.11 -10.62
C ALA A 187 -33.99 26.69 -10.30
N GLY A 188 -33.14 25.91 -9.65
CA GLY A 188 -33.49 24.62 -9.08
C GLY A 188 -32.51 24.32 -7.96
N SER A 189 -32.95 24.52 -6.74
CA SER A 189 -32.29 24.16 -5.49
C SER A 189 -31.75 22.72 -5.57
N GLY A 190 -30.47 22.56 -5.24
CA GLY A 190 -29.81 21.27 -5.12
C GLY A 190 -29.15 21.19 -3.75
N ASP A 191 -29.96 20.83 -2.76
CA ASP A 191 -29.51 20.29 -1.48
C ASP A 191 -28.65 19.06 -1.77
N ASP A 192 -27.32 19.19 -1.74
CA ASP A 192 -26.39 18.07 -1.94
C ASP A 192 -25.20 18.12 -0.96
N GLU A 193 -25.42 18.79 0.17
CA GLU A 193 -24.52 18.90 1.33
C GLU A 193 -25.12 18.22 2.58
N MET A 194 -26.02 17.25 2.42
CA MET A 194 -26.64 16.53 3.55
C MET A 194 -26.72 15.00 3.40
N GLU A 195 -25.80 14.36 2.66
CA GLU A 195 -25.74 12.89 2.60
C GLU A 195 -24.32 12.29 2.67
N ARG A 196 -23.29 13.12 2.85
CA ARG A 196 -21.89 12.66 2.98
C ARG A 196 -21.48 12.26 4.40
N VAL A 197 -22.40 12.24 5.36
CA VAL A 197 -22.09 12.02 6.78
C VAL A 197 -22.16 10.54 7.19
N ASN A 198 -22.96 9.68 6.56
CA ASN A 198 -23.20 8.36 7.18
C ASN A 198 -22.18 7.27 6.83
N VAL A 199 -21.55 7.28 5.65
CA VAL A 199 -20.58 6.23 5.26
C VAL A 199 -19.25 6.36 5.99
N LYS A 200 -18.75 7.59 6.15
CA LYS A 200 -17.47 7.85 6.84
C LYS A 200 -17.58 7.55 8.33
N GLN A 201 -18.68 7.95 8.96
CA GLN A 201 -18.91 7.66 10.37
C GLN A 201 -19.13 6.16 10.61
N LEU A 202 -19.81 5.47 9.70
CA LEU A 202 -19.99 4.01 9.77
C LEU A 202 -18.64 3.28 9.68
N ALA A 203 -17.75 3.71 8.78
CA ALA A 203 -16.39 3.17 8.67
C ALA A 203 -15.60 3.32 9.99
N THR A 204 -15.71 4.48 10.65
CA THR A 204 -15.07 4.70 11.96
C THR A 204 -15.69 3.79 13.02
N LYS A 205 -17.02 3.63 13.04
CA LYS A 205 -17.70 2.73 14.00
C LYS A 205 -17.28 1.27 13.82
N PHE A 206 -17.06 0.80 12.59
CA PHE A 206 -16.60 -0.57 12.32
C PHE A 206 -15.22 -0.85 12.95
N GLN A 207 -14.33 0.15 13.00
CA GLN A 207 -13.01 0.01 13.62
C GLN A 207 -13.07 -0.06 15.16
N LEU A 208 -14.18 0.37 15.77
CA LEU A 208 -14.38 0.37 17.22
C LEU A 208 -15.07 -0.90 17.73
N LEU A 209 -15.60 -1.73 16.82
CA LEU A 209 -16.27 -2.98 17.17
C LEU A 209 -15.28 -4.01 17.72
N GLN A 210 -15.75 -4.82 18.68
CA GLN A 210 -14.95 -5.90 19.23
C GLN A 210 -14.91 -7.09 18.26
N PRO A 211 -13.91 -7.98 18.36
CA PRO A 211 -13.77 -9.14 17.47
C PRO A 211 -15.02 -10.02 17.38
N GLU A 212 -15.77 -10.14 18.47
CA GLU A 212 -17.01 -10.92 18.54
C GLU A 212 -18.13 -10.28 17.70
N ASP A 213 -18.19 -8.94 17.65
CA ASP A 213 -19.18 -8.19 16.89
C ASP A 213 -18.90 -8.22 15.39
N LEU A 214 -17.62 -8.30 15.00
CA LEU A 214 -17.20 -8.38 13.60
C LEU A 214 -17.74 -9.64 12.92
N LEU A 215 -17.80 -10.77 13.62
CA LEU A 215 -18.35 -12.01 13.10
C LEU A 215 -19.86 -11.91 12.81
N GLU A 216 -20.60 -11.20 13.65
CA GLU A 216 -22.03 -10.96 13.42
C GLU A 216 -22.26 -9.96 12.28
N LEU A 217 -21.43 -8.93 12.18
CA LEU A 217 -21.46 -7.96 11.09
C LEU A 217 -21.22 -8.64 9.73
N VAL A 218 -20.20 -9.51 9.65
CA VAL A 218 -19.89 -10.28 8.44
C VAL A 218 -21.08 -11.14 8.03
N LYS A 219 -21.71 -11.84 8.98
CA LYS A 219 -22.92 -12.64 8.71
C LYS A 219 -24.07 -11.78 8.20
N LEU A 220 -24.26 -10.59 8.77
CA LEU A 220 -25.31 -9.66 8.38
C LEU A 220 -25.13 -9.13 6.95
N VAL A 221 -23.89 -8.79 6.56
CA VAL A 221 -23.55 -8.33 5.21
C VAL A 221 -23.75 -9.46 4.20
N LYS A 222 -23.31 -10.68 4.51
CA LYS A 222 -23.52 -11.87 3.67
C LYS A 222 -24.99 -12.20 3.46
N ALA A 223 -25.80 -12.09 4.51
CA ALA A 223 -27.23 -12.39 4.43
C ALA A 223 -28.01 -11.42 3.53
N ASN A 224 -27.45 -10.24 3.27
CA ASN A 224 -28.07 -9.18 2.48
C ASN A 224 -27.22 -8.80 1.25
N GLN A 225 -26.36 -9.72 0.79
CA GLN A 225 -25.47 -9.45 -0.33
C GLN A 225 -26.25 -9.31 -1.64
N THR A 226 -26.01 -8.21 -2.37
CA THR A 226 -26.56 -7.98 -3.70
C THR A 226 -25.45 -8.06 -4.77
N PRO A 227 -25.80 -8.26 -6.05
CA PRO A 227 -24.81 -8.31 -7.14
C PRO A 227 -23.99 -7.03 -7.33
N ASP A 228 -24.52 -5.90 -6.84
CA ASP A 228 -23.90 -4.58 -6.97
C ASP A 228 -22.91 -4.28 -5.82
N MET A 229 -22.90 -5.13 -4.78
CA MET A 229 -22.01 -5.00 -3.64
C MET A 229 -20.62 -5.57 -3.91
N TYR A 230 -19.60 -4.79 -3.58
CA TYR A 230 -18.22 -5.23 -3.60
C TYR A 230 -17.80 -5.76 -2.23
N VAL A 231 -17.86 -7.09 -2.10
CA VAL A 231 -17.41 -7.84 -0.93
C VAL A 231 -16.32 -8.79 -1.39
N LEU A 232 -15.11 -8.64 -0.85
CA LEU A 232 -14.03 -9.57 -1.06
C LEU A 232 -13.83 -10.39 0.20
N GLU A 233 -13.96 -11.70 0.04
CA GLU A 233 -13.69 -12.67 1.08
C GLU A 233 -12.42 -13.39 0.72
N ASP A 234 -11.35 -13.08 1.44
CA ASP A 234 -10.14 -13.86 1.34
C ASP A 234 -10.27 -15.04 2.31
N GLY A 235 -10.85 -16.14 1.82
CA GLY A 235 -11.03 -17.37 2.59
C GLY A 235 -9.73 -18.02 3.07
N GLU A 236 -8.59 -17.58 2.56
CA GLU A 236 -7.25 -18.07 2.91
C GLU A 236 -6.58 -17.16 3.97
N ALA A 237 -6.87 -15.86 3.95
CA ALA A 237 -6.39 -14.87 4.94
C ALA A 237 -7.35 -14.62 6.12
N GLY A 238 -8.63 -15.04 6.02
CA GLY A 238 -9.65 -14.70 7.00
C GLY A 238 -10.04 -13.22 6.98
N GLU A 239 -9.65 -12.50 5.92
CA GLU A 239 -9.92 -11.08 5.74
C GLU A 239 -11.26 -10.87 5.02
N PHE A 240 -12.01 -9.89 5.51
CA PHE A 240 -13.30 -9.49 4.97
C PHE A 240 -13.25 -8.02 4.59
N HIS A 241 -13.16 -7.75 3.28
CA HIS A 241 -13.15 -6.39 2.75
C HIS A 241 -14.52 -6.04 2.17
N ILE A 242 -15.03 -4.88 2.53
CA ILE A 242 -16.34 -4.39 2.10
C ILE A 242 -16.18 -2.96 1.62
N ASP A 243 -16.66 -2.66 0.41
CA ASP A 243 -16.82 -1.27 0.00
C ASP A 243 -18.17 -0.73 0.46
N LEU A 244 -18.15 0.09 1.50
CA LEU A 244 -19.35 0.70 2.08
C LEU A 244 -20.14 1.56 1.08
N LYS A 245 -19.51 2.05 0.00
CA LYS A 245 -20.20 2.84 -1.03
C LYS A 245 -20.97 1.99 -2.04
N THR A 246 -20.73 0.69 -2.04
CA THR A 246 -21.42 -0.28 -2.89
C THR A 246 -22.59 -0.96 -2.18
N LEU A 247 -22.79 -0.64 -0.89
CA LEU A 247 -23.90 -1.13 -0.10
C LEU A 247 -25.14 -0.29 -0.40
N GLY A 248 -26.30 -0.94 -0.53
CA GLY A 248 -27.58 -0.23 -0.64
C GLY A 248 -27.96 0.48 0.67
N ASP A 249 -28.76 1.53 0.56
CA ASP A 249 -29.14 2.40 1.68
C ASP A 249 -29.82 1.63 2.83
N ASP A 250 -30.62 0.62 2.50
CA ASP A 250 -31.29 -0.25 3.48
C ASP A 250 -30.28 -1.04 4.34
N LEU A 251 -29.22 -1.56 3.71
CA LEU A 251 -28.17 -2.30 4.41
C LEU A 251 -27.28 -1.35 5.20
N LEU A 252 -26.97 -0.17 4.68
CA LEU A 252 -26.25 0.88 5.41
C LEU A 252 -26.99 1.31 6.67
N GLY A 253 -28.30 1.52 6.58
CA GLY A 253 -29.15 1.83 7.74
C GLY A 253 -29.17 0.69 8.78
N THR A 254 -29.23 -0.56 8.32
CA THR A 254 -29.21 -1.73 9.21
C THR A 254 -27.87 -1.89 9.93
N LEU A 255 -26.75 -1.66 9.21
CA LEU A 255 -25.40 -1.71 9.77
C LEU A 255 -25.13 -0.56 10.75
N TRP A 256 -25.69 0.62 10.47
CA TRP A 256 -25.63 1.76 11.39
C TRP A 256 -26.29 1.45 12.74
N GLN A 257 -27.53 0.93 12.70
CA GLN A 257 -28.24 0.54 13.92
C GLN A 257 -27.55 -0.61 14.66
N PHE A 258 -26.94 -1.55 13.91
CA PHE A 258 -26.13 -2.61 14.51
C PHE A 258 -24.96 -2.02 15.31
N CYS A 259 -24.25 -1.05 14.74
CA CYS A 259 -23.13 -0.40 15.42
C CYS A 259 -23.58 0.42 16.63
N GLU A 260 -24.69 1.18 16.53
CA GLU A 260 -25.21 1.95 17.68
C GLU A 260 -25.56 1.04 18.86
N ARG A 261 -26.24 -0.08 18.61
CA ARG A 261 -26.58 -1.04 19.67
C ARG A 261 -25.36 -1.66 20.36
N ARG A 262 -24.23 -1.78 19.66
CA ARG A 262 -23.01 -2.41 20.18
C ARG A 262 -22.04 -1.42 20.82
N LEU A 263 -22.07 -0.15 20.40
CA LEU A 263 -21.14 0.88 20.84
C LEU A 263 -21.70 1.83 21.91
N ASP A 264 -23.02 1.89 22.13
CA ASP A 264 -23.66 2.70 23.18
C ASP A 264 -23.70 2.01 24.57
N HIS A 265 -22.75 1.11 24.85
CA HIS A 265 -22.61 0.42 26.14
C HIS A 265 -21.26 0.66 26.82
#